data_AF-A0A497GFG7-F1
#
_entry.id   AF-A0A497GFG7-F1
#
_cell.length_a   1.000
_cell.length_b   1.000
_cell.length_c   1.000
_cell.angle_alpha   90.00
_cell.angle_beta   90.00
_cell.angle_gamma   90.00
#
_symmetry.space_group_name_H-M   'P 1'
#
loop_
_entity.id
_entity.type
_entity.pdbx_description
1 polymer ?
#
loop_
_entity_poly.entity_id
_entity_poly.type
_entity_poly.pdbx_seq_one_letter_code
_entity_poly.pdbx_strand_id
1 'polypeptide(L)'
;MPTLGDDIQVLKAGILEIADIIVINKSDLPEAETYRNMLEIALSEDLDHKKIVMTAAMIGKGIEDLIKTIEDHKKMLYETGEIEKRKREMLLREIAGIIEVTIVRALMKKIEEDIIEKAPSGLYETIKEEIKKIKKILEE
;
A
#
# COMPACT_ATOMS: atom_id res chain seq x y z
N MET A 1 13.97 10.03 26.19
CA MET A 1 14.94 9.74 25.11
C MET A 1 14.35 10.21 23.79
N PRO A 2 15.14 10.82 22.89
CA PRO A 2 14.66 11.44 21.65
C PRO A 2 14.26 10.44 20.54
N THR A 3 14.51 9.14 20.73
CA THR A 3 14.38 8.11 19.69
C THR A 3 12.94 7.76 19.28
N LEU A 4 11.97 7.86 20.20
CA LEU A 4 10.60 7.40 19.94
C LEU A 4 9.85 8.28 18.91
N GLY A 5 10.26 9.55 18.75
CA GLY A 5 9.69 10.47 17.77
C GLY A 5 10.15 10.15 16.35
N ASP A 6 11.42 9.80 16.19
CA ASP A 6 11.99 9.38 14.92
C ASP A 6 11.35 8.07 14.44
N ASP A 7 11.10 7.12 15.35
CA ASP A 7 10.43 5.85 15.05
C ASP A 7 9.02 6.08 14.49
N ILE A 8 8.25 7.00 15.06
CA ILE A 8 6.90 7.34 14.58
C ILE A 8 6.95 8.05 13.22
N GLN A 9 7.94 8.91 12.99
CA GLN A 9 8.13 9.56 11.69
C GLN A 9 8.52 8.56 10.59
N VAL A 10 9.34 7.56 10.91
CA VAL A 10 9.64 6.45 10.00
C VAL A 10 8.40 5.62 9.69
N LEU A 11 7.57 5.33 10.70
CA LEU A 11 6.29 4.65 10.51
C LEU A 11 5.31 5.49 9.68
N LYS A 12 5.35 6.83 9.83
CA LYS A 12 4.54 7.77 9.05
C LYS A 12 4.86 7.66 7.57
N ALA A 13 6.13 7.64 7.18
CA ALA A 13 6.60 7.59 5.79
C ALA A 13 6.34 6.26 5.03
N GLY A 14 5.36 5.45 5.45
CA GLY A 14 4.99 4.26 4.70
C GLY A 14 3.70 3.59 5.19
N ILE A 15 3.68 3.11 6.44
CA ILE A 15 2.59 2.22 6.90
C ILE A 15 1.43 3.03 7.49
N LEU A 16 1.71 4.11 8.24
CA LEU A 16 0.64 4.87 8.87
C LEU A 16 -0.16 5.66 7.84
N GLU A 17 0.43 6.10 6.73
CA GLU A 17 -0.27 6.81 5.63
C GLU A 17 -1.44 5.99 5.06
N ILE A 18 -1.27 4.67 4.90
CA ILE A 18 -2.29 3.79 4.35
C ILE A 18 -3.28 3.26 5.40
N ALA A 19 -3.02 3.48 6.69
CA ALA A 19 -3.87 2.96 7.75
C ALA A 19 -5.20 3.74 7.86
N ASP A 20 -6.33 3.04 7.84
CA ASP A 20 -7.65 3.60 8.14
C ASP A 20 -7.92 3.65 9.66
N ILE A 21 -7.43 2.65 10.40
CA ILE A 21 -7.56 2.53 11.86
C ILE A 21 -6.20 2.11 12.43
N ILE A 22 -5.75 2.80 13.48
CA ILE A 22 -4.50 2.52 14.19
C ILE A 22 -4.86 1.90 15.54
N VAL A 23 -4.26 0.76 15.87
CA VAL A 23 -4.53 0.06 17.13
C VAL A 23 -3.26 -0.01 17.97
N ILE A 24 -3.32 0.57 19.17
CA ILE A 24 -2.25 0.48 20.16
C ILE A 24 -2.61 -0.64 21.13
N ASN A 25 -1.95 -1.78 20.99
CA ASN A 25 -2.12 -2.93 21.89
C ASN A 25 -1.21 -2.82 23.12
N LYS A 26 -1.51 -3.59 24.16
CA LYS A 26 -0.88 -3.54 25.49
C LYS A 26 -1.10 -2.20 26.21
N SER A 27 -2.31 -1.65 26.08
CA SER A 27 -2.75 -0.41 26.76
C SER A 27 -2.85 -0.52 28.29
N ASP A 28 -2.58 -1.70 28.85
CA ASP A 28 -2.35 -1.94 30.26
C ASP A 28 -0.96 -1.48 30.74
N LEU A 29 -0.03 -1.21 29.82
CA LEU A 29 1.30 -0.68 30.13
C LEU A 29 1.29 0.85 30.24
N PRO A 30 2.07 1.44 31.18
CA PRO A 30 2.08 2.89 31.41
C PRO A 30 2.61 3.68 30.20
N GLU A 31 3.46 3.10 29.36
CA GLU A 31 4.02 3.74 28.18
C GLU A 31 2.98 3.91 27.05
N ALA A 32 1.87 3.17 27.09
CA ALA A 32 0.88 3.16 26.00
C ALA A 32 0.24 4.54 25.78
N GLU A 33 -0.04 5.28 26.87
CA GLU A 33 -0.58 6.63 26.76
C GLU A 33 0.43 7.61 26.17
N THR A 34 1.72 7.43 26.51
CA THR A 34 2.80 8.22 25.92
C THR A 34 2.87 8.00 24.41
N TYR A 35 2.79 6.73 23.98
CA TYR A 35 2.81 6.38 22.56
C TYR A 35 1.60 6.92 21.80
N ARG A 36 0.41 6.87 22.42
CA ARG A 36 -0.82 7.45 21.87
C ARG A 36 -0.67 8.95 21.62
N ASN A 37 -0.24 9.72 22.63
CA ASN A 37 -0.07 11.16 22.50
C ASN A 37 0.92 11.53 21.39
N MET A 38 2.00 10.74 21.25
CA MET A 38 2.96 10.98 20.18
C MET A 38 2.39 10.69 18.79
N LEU A 39 1.59 9.64 18.63
CA LEU A 39 0.88 9.36 17.38
C LEU A 39 -0.12 10.46 17.06
N GLU A 40 -0.86 10.98 18.05
CA GLU A 40 -1.78 12.10 17.85
C GLU A 40 -1.05 13.36 17.37
N ILE A 41 0.13 13.65 17.91
CA ILE A 41 0.97 14.78 17.45
C ILE A 41 1.47 14.54 16.03
N ALA A 42 2.02 13.36 15.73
CA ALA A 42 2.58 13.04 14.42
C ALA A 42 1.53 13.00 13.30
N LEU A 43 0.29 12.67 13.66
CA LEU A 43 -0.84 12.59 12.75
C LEU A 43 -1.73 13.83 12.80
N SER A 44 -1.35 14.90 13.50
CA SER A 44 -2.19 16.10 13.70
C SER A 44 -2.77 16.72 12.42
N GLU A 45 -2.08 16.59 11.29
CA GLU A 45 -2.56 17.04 9.97
C GLU A 45 -3.44 16.00 9.23
N ASP A 46 -3.34 14.73 9.62
CA ASP A 46 -4.00 13.56 9.01
C ASP A 46 -5.11 12.94 9.90
N LEU A 47 -5.28 13.47 11.11
CA LEU A 47 -6.13 12.92 12.18
C LEU A 47 -7.62 13.03 11.87
N ASP A 48 -8.01 13.90 10.93
CA ASP A 48 -9.41 14.10 10.56
C ASP A 48 -10.05 12.82 9.97
N HIS A 49 -9.23 11.82 9.62
CA HIS A 49 -9.68 10.55 9.05
C HIS A 49 -9.20 9.29 9.77
N LYS A 50 -8.15 9.36 10.61
CA LYS A 50 -7.53 8.18 11.23
C LYS A 50 -7.95 8.03 12.69
N LYS A 51 -8.61 6.92 13.03
CA LYS A 51 -9.02 6.60 14.40
C LYS A 51 -7.94 5.80 15.12
N ILE A 52 -7.54 6.23 16.32
CA ILE A 52 -6.62 5.50 17.20
C ILE A 52 -7.44 4.77 18.28
N VAL A 53 -7.23 3.46 18.43
CA VAL A 53 -7.93 2.61 19.40
C VAL A 53 -6.93 1.95 20.35
N MET A 54 -7.17 2.09 21.65
CA MET A 54 -6.36 1.47 22.71
C MET A 54 -6.91 0.09 23.05
N THR A 55 -6.08 -0.95 23.04
CA THR A 55 -6.49 -2.32 23.36
C THR A 55 -5.52 -2.99 24.32
N ALA A 56 -5.99 -3.94 25.12
CA ALA A 56 -5.14 -4.88 25.85
C ALA A 56 -5.70 -6.28 25.60
N ALA A 57 -5.24 -6.89 24.50
CA ALA A 57 -5.85 -8.10 23.93
C ALA A 57 -5.93 -9.27 24.92
N MET A 58 -4.91 -9.45 25.77
CA MET A 58 -4.86 -10.57 26.73
C MET A 58 -5.97 -10.53 27.78
N ILE A 59 -6.50 -9.34 28.08
CA ILE A 59 -7.57 -9.14 29.07
C ILE A 59 -8.89 -8.69 28.42
N GLY A 60 -8.95 -8.68 27.09
CA GLY A 60 -10.15 -8.28 26.33
C GLY A 60 -10.49 -6.79 26.35
N LYS A 61 -9.67 -5.94 26.97
CA LYS A 61 -9.93 -4.50 27.08
C LYS A 61 -9.84 -3.82 25.71
N GLY A 62 -10.84 -2.99 25.37
CA GLY A 62 -10.88 -2.19 24.15
C GLY A 62 -11.21 -2.97 22.86
N ILE A 63 -11.47 -4.28 22.96
CA ILE A 63 -11.81 -5.11 21.79
C ILE A 63 -13.19 -4.73 21.25
N GLU A 64 -14.18 -4.47 22.11
CA GLU A 64 -15.51 -4.01 21.71
C GLU A 64 -15.44 -2.64 21.02
N ASP A 65 -14.63 -1.71 21.55
CA ASP A 65 -14.40 -0.40 20.93
C ASP A 65 -13.76 -0.53 19.55
N LEU A 66 -12.80 -1.45 19.39
CA LEU A 66 -12.18 -1.75 18.11
C LEU A 66 -13.18 -2.29 17.09
N ILE A 67 -14.01 -3.27 17.48
CA ILE A 67 -15.04 -3.84 16.61
C ILE A 67 -16.00 -2.75 16.15
N LYS A 68 -16.51 -1.94 17.08
CA LYS A 68 -17.40 -0.82 16.78
C LYS A 68 -16.73 0.17 15.82
N THR A 69 -15.47 0.49 16.05
CA THR A 69 -14.70 1.40 15.18
C THR A 69 -14.59 0.86 13.75
N ILE A 70 -14.34 -0.44 13.59
CA ILE A 70 -14.29 -1.11 12.29
C ILE A 70 -15.66 -1.07 11.61
N GLU A 71 -16.74 -1.36 12.34
CA GLU A 71 -18.11 -1.33 11.81
C GLU A 71 -18.54 0.06 11.37
N ASP A 72 -18.26 1.08 12.19
CA ASP A 72 -18.54 2.48 11.87
C ASP A 72 -17.78 2.93 10.62
N HIS A 73 -16.49 2.59 10.53
CA HIS A 73 -15.67 2.90 9.36
C HIS A 73 -16.19 2.21 8.11
N LYS A 74 -16.51 0.91 8.20
CA LYS A 74 -17.13 0.14 7.12
C LYS A 74 -18.42 0.81 6.64
N LYS A 75 -19.33 1.15 7.57
CA LYS A 75 -20.60 1.81 7.25
C LYS A 75 -20.37 3.13 6.50
N MET A 76 -19.46 3.96 6.98
CA MET A 76 -19.08 5.21 6.31
C MET A 76 -18.60 4.97 4.87
N LEU A 77 -17.74 3.97 4.64
CA LEU A 77 -17.25 3.65 3.29
C LEU A 77 -18.37 3.22 2.32
N TYR A 78 -19.41 2.54 2.82
CA TYR A 78 -20.59 2.19 2.02
C TYR A 78 -21.49 3.39 1.76
N GLU A 79 -21.75 4.23 2.78
CA GLU A 79 -22.63 5.39 2.65
C GLU A 79 -22.04 6.47 1.73
N THR A 80 -20.71 6.60 1.71
CA THR A 80 -19.99 7.54 0.84
C THR A 80 -19.72 6.99 -0.57
N GLY A 81 -19.89 5.68 -0.79
CA GLY A 81 -19.52 5.00 -2.04
C GLY A 81 -18.00 4.85 -2.25
N GLU A 82 -17.18 5.20 -1.25
CA GLU A 82 -15.73 5.13 -1.34
C GLU A 82 -15.25 3.67 -1.47
N ILE A 83 -16.03 2.70 -0.98
CA ILE A 83 -15.70 1.28 -1.11
C ILE A 83 -15.72 0.79 -2.57
N GLU A 84 -16.68 1.22 -3.39
CA GLU A 84 -16.71 0.89 -4.83
C GLU A 84 -15.53 1.52 -5.57
N LYS A 85 -15.19 2.77 -5.25
CA LYS A 85 -14.03 3.46 -5.82
C LYS A 85 -12.74 2.74 -5.47
N ARG A 86 -12.50 2.42 -4.19
CA ARG A 86 -11.32 1.67 -3.74
C ARG A 86 -11.23 0.30 -4.42
N LYS A 87 -12.35 -0.43 -4.53
CA LYS A 87 -12.39 -1.73 -5.25
C LYS A 87 -11.97 -1.59 -6.72
N ARG A 88 -12.50 -0.58 -7.42
CA ARG A 88 -12.13 -0.33 -8.82
C ARG A 88 -10.65 -0.03 -8.97
N GLU A 89 -10.09 0.81 -8.11
CA GLU A 89 -8.67 1.14 -8.11
C GLU A 89 -7.80 -0.08 -7.79
N MET A 90 -8.19 -0.91 -6.82
CA MET A 90 -7.51 -2.17 -6.51
C MET A 90 -7.49 -3.11 -7.72
N LEU A 91 -8.64 -3.29 -8.37
CA LEU A 91 -8.75 -4.14 -9.56
C LEU A 91 -7.87 -3.62 -10.70
N LEU A 92 -7.85 -2.32 -10.96
CA LEU A 92 -7.00 -1.72 -11.98
C LEU A 92 -5.51 -1.93 -11.67
N ARG A 93 -5.09 -1.78 -10.41
CA ARG A 93 -3.71 -2.05 -9.99
C ARG A 93 -3.34 -3.52 -10.17
N GLU A 94 -4.24 -4.44 -9.83
CA GLU A 94 -4.03 -5.87 -10.01
C GLU A 94 -3.89 -6.24 -11.49
N ILE A 95 -4.81 -5.76 -12.33
CA ILE A 95 -4.75 -5.96 -13.78
C ILE A 95 -3.46 -5.38 -14.36
N ALA A 96 -3.08 -4.16 -13.98
CA ALA A 96 -1.84 -3.53 -14.45
C ALA A 96 -0.62 -4.38 -14.08
N GLY A 97 -0.54 -4.86 -12.84
CA GLY A 97 0.56 -5.74 -12.39
C GLY A 97 0.62 -7.06 -13.17
N ILE A 98 -0.53 -7.66 -13.48
CA ILE A 98 -0.60 -8.88 -14.32
C ILE A 98 -0.11 -8.59 -15.73
N ILE A 99 -0.55 -7.48 -16.32
CA ILE A 99 -0.16 -7.06 -17.68
C ILE A 99 1.35 -6.80 -17.73
N GLU A 100 1.90 -6.04 -16.78
CA GLU A 100 3.33 -5.75 -16.69
C GLU A 100 4.17 -7.04 -16.66
N VAL A 101 3.84 -7.96 -15.75
CA VAL A 101 4.55 -9.23 -15.63
C VAL A 101 4.44 -10.06 -16.90
N THR A 102 3.26 -10.09 -17.52
CA THR A 102 3.01 -10.88 -18.74
C THR A 102 3.77 -10.33 -19.93
N ILE A 103 3.72 -9.01 -20.15
CA ILE A 103 4.43 -8.32 -21.22
C ILE A 103 5.93 -8.52 -21.05
N VAL A 104 6.48 -8.24 -19.86
CA VAL A 104 7.93 -8.37 -19.60
C VAL A 104 8.41 -9.79 -19.88
N ARG A 105 7.68 -10.82 -19.42
CA ARG A 105 8.04 -12.21 -19.71
C ARG A 105 7.99 -12.54 -21.21
N ALA A 106 6.94 -12.11 -21.91
CA ALA A 106 6.80 -12.36 -23.33
C ALA A 106 7.94 -11.70 -24.14
N LEU A 107 8.32 -10.48 -23.78
CA LEU A 107 9.42 -9.76 -24.42
C LEU A 107 10.77 -10.41 -24.14
N MET A 108 11.04 -10.79 -22.88
CA MET A 108 12.30 -11.45 -22.53
C MET A 108 12.47 -12.76 -23.30
N LYS A 109 11.40 -13.56 -23.41
CA LYS A 109 11.42 -14.81 -24.19
C LYS A 109 11.73 -14.54 -25.67
N LYS A 110 11.08 -13.54 -26.27
CA LYS A 110 11.30 -13.19 -27.68
C LYS A 110 12.71 -12.68 -27.92
N ILE A 111 13.24 -11.86 -27.02
CA ILE A 111 14.62 -11.38 -27.09
C ILE A 111 15.61 -12.55 -26.98
N GLU A 112 15.37 -13.50 -26.09
CA GLU A 112 16.20 -14.71 -25.96
C GLU A 112 16.21 -15.55 -27.25
N GLU A 113 15.04 -15.77 -27.85
CA GLU A 113 14.91 -16.44 -29.16
C GLU A 113 15.68 -15.67 -30.26
N ASP A 114 15.52 -14.36 -30.34
CA ASP A 114 16.22 -13.51 -31.31
C ASP A 114 17.75 -13.48 -31.11
N ILE A 115 18.25 -13.50 -29.86
CA ILE A 115 19.69 -13.57 -29.55
C ILE A 115 20.29 -14.87 -30.07
N ILE A 116 19.58 -15.99 -29.83
CA ILE A 116 20.01 -17.32 -30.25
C ILE A 116 20.07 -17.40 -31.79
N GLU A 117 19.13 -16.77 -32.49
CA GLU A 117 19.07 -16.78 -33.96
C GLU A 117 20.02 -15.80 -34.66
N LYS A 118 20.24 -14.58 -34.13
CA LYS A 118 20.90 -13.47 -34.86
C LYS A 118 22.34 -13.15 -34.45
N ALA A 119 22.90 -13.86 -33.47
CA ALA A 119 24.21 -13.60 -32.86
C ALA A 119 24.31 -12.22 -32.15
N PRO A 120 25.23 -12.05 -31.17
CA PRO A 120 25.18 -10.94 -30.20
C PRO A 120 25.33 -9.53 -30.77
N SER A 121 25.86 -9.38 -31.99
CA SER A 121 26.22 -8.10 -32.59
C SER A 121 25.03 -7.25 -33.06
N GLY A 122 23.82 -7.82 -33.18
CA GLY A 122 22.60 -7.12 -33.61
C GLY A 122 21.55 -6.89 -32.52
N LEU A 123 21.88 -7.20 -31.26
CA LEU A 123 20.90 -7.24 -30.16
C LEU A 123 20.29 -5.87 -29.83
N TYR A 124 21.10 -4.81 -29.83
CA TYR A 124 20.63 -3.46 -29.51
C TYR A 124 19.57 -2.96 -30.50
N GLU A 125 19.80 -3.16 -31.81
CA GLU A 125 18.86 -2.80 -32.87
C GLU A 125 17.55 -3.62 -32.77
N THR A 126 17.65 -4.90 -32.42
CA THR A 126 16.47 -5.77 -32.24
C THR A 126 15.62 -5.32 -31.06
N ILE A 127 16.23 -5.00 -29.91
CA ILE A 127 15.51 -4.47 -28.74
C ILE A 127 14.85 -3.12 -29.06
N LYS A 128 15.55 -2.25 -29.79
CA LYS A 128 15.05 -0.93 -30.20
C LYS A 128 13.83 -1.04 -31.12
N GLU A 129 13.80 -2.02 -32.02
CA GLU A 129 12.64 -2.28 -32.87
C GLU A 129 11.43 -2.80 -32.07
N GLU A 130 11.63 -3.71 -31.12
CA GLU A 130 10.50 -4.24 -30.35
C GLU A 130 9.92 -3.23 -29.37
N ILE A 131 10.77 -2.39 -28.75
CA ILE A 131 10.30 -1.24 -27.96
C ILE A 131 9.43 -0.31 -28.83
N LYS A 132 9.82 -0.10 -30.10
CA LYS A 132 9.06 0.73 -31.03
C LYS A 132 7.71 0.11 -31.40
N LYS A 133 7.64 -1.22 -31.56
CA LYS A 133 6.37 -1.95 -31.79
C LYS A 133 5.43 -1.84 -30.58
N ILE A 134 5.95 -2.01 -29.37
CA ILE A 134 5.16 -1.88 -28.13
C ILE A 134 4.62 -0.46 -27.99
N LYS A 135 5.45 0.57 -28.21
CA LYS A 135 5.00 1.97 -28.16
C LYS A 135 3.83 2.24 -29.08
N LYS A 136 3.87 1.69 -30.30
CA LYS A 136 2.78 1.86 -31.26
C LYS A 136 1.46 1.23 -30.80
N ILE A 137 1.51 0.09 -30.10
CA ILE A 137 0.33 -0.56 -29.52
C ILE A 137 -0.24 0.23 -28.33
N LEU A 138 0.61 0.97 -27.60
CA LEU A 138 0.20 1.76 -26.43
C LEU A 138 -0.34 3.17 -26.79
N GLU A 139 -0.10 3.65 -28.01
CA GLU A 139 -0.50 4.99 -28.49
C GLU A 139 -1.78 4.97 -29.37
N GLU A 140 -2.32 3.79 -29.72
CA GLU A 140 -3.60 3.58 -30.44
C GLU A 140 -4.73 3.19 -29.47
#